data_AF-A0A673B3T6-F1
#
_entry.id   AF-A0A673B3T6-F1
#
_cell.length_a   1.000
_cell.length_b   1.000
_cell.length_c   1.000
_cell.angle_alpha   90.00
_cell.angle_beta   90.00
_cell.angle_gamma   90.00
#
_symmetry.space_group_name_H-M   'P 1'
#
loop_
_entity.id
_entity.type
_entity.pdbx_description
1 polymer ?
#
loop_
_entity_poly.entity_id
_entity_poly.type
_entity_poly.pdbx_seq_one_letter_code
_entity_poly.pdbx_strand_id
1 'polypeptide(L)'
;MSILLAILYISVALPPDCTVLSTNGDSIDSILTIAQTTLVHIEKLRMTLPVTQPKVPVSPPIKGLTSITQYLAVLDNDLKNPSTDHLIQIQSDVSSLEGRVRSLAVTMNCPVQDRPAPQTHGNIFPETHFHLTLAKAQLYLEKFLRNKDKLKVC
;
A
#
# COMPACT_ATOMS: atom_id res chain seq x y z
N MET A 1 30.58 -36.23 -59.65
CA MET A 1 30.67 -34.98 -58.88
C MET A 1 30.35 -35.32 -57.44
N SER A 2 31.39 -35.35 -56.61
CA SER A 2 31.32 -35.43 -55.16
C SER A 2 30.59 -34.20 -54.61
N ILE A 3 29.92 -34.35 -53.45
CA ILE A 3 30.13 -33.54 -52.23
C ILE A 3 28.95 -33.76 -51.25
N LEU A 4 29.24 -34.54 -50.19
CA LEU A 4 28.94 -34.33 -48.75
C LEU A 4 27.46 -34.04 -48.35
N LEU A 5 26.73 -34.90 -47.63
CA LEU A 5 26.94 -35.39 -46.25
C LEU A 5 27.28 -34.27 -45.24
N ALA A 6 26.26 -33.67 -44.63
CA ALA A 6 26.31 -32.93 -43.35
C ALA A 6 24.87 -32.89 -42.80
N ILE A 7 24.47 -33.83 -41.93
CA ILE A 7 24.58 -33.79 -40.46
C ILE A 7 23.81 -32.60 -39.85
N LEU A 8 22.69 -32.96 -39.23
CA LEU A 8 22.11 -32.42 -37.99
C LEU A 8 22.72 -31.12 -37.43
N TYR A 9 21.91 -30.08 -37.31
CA TYR A 9 21.97 -29.24 -36.11
C TYR A 9 20.55 -28.93 -35.62
N ILE A 10 20.25 -29.56 -34.48
CA ILE A 10 19.16 -29.23 -33.59
C ILE A 10 19.39 -27.81 -33.11
N SER A 11 18.37 -26.97 -33.19
CA SER A 11 18.27 -25.76 -32.37
C SER A 11 16.86 -25.74 -31.79
N VAL A 12 16.69 -26.57 -30.75
CA VAL A 12 15.68 -26.32 -29.73
C VAL A 12 16.05 -24.96 -29.14
N ALA A 13 15.35 -23.92 -29.56
CA ALA A 13 15.35 -22.68 -28.82
C ALA A 13 14.70 -22.97 -27.47
N LEU A 14 15.51 -23.14 -26.43
CA LEU A 14 15.04 -22.94 -25.07
C LEU A 14 14.41 -21.54 -25.02
N PRO A 15 13.17 -21.37 -24.51
CA PRO A 15 12.77 -20.04 -24.08
C PRO A 15 13.81 -19.56 -23.06
N PRO A 16 14.22 -18.28 -23.12
CA PRO A 16 15.19 -17.76 -22.17
C PRO A 16 14.65 -18.04 -20.77
N ASP A 17 15.53 -18.58 -19.92
CA ASP A 17 15.27 -18.77 -18.50
C ASP A 17 14.48 -17.56 -18.01
N CYS A 18 13.22 -17.81 -17.63
CA CYS A 18 12.47 -16.92 -16.79
C CYS A 18 13.29 -16.84 -15.50
N THR A 19 14.22 -15.89 -15.46
CA THR A 19 14.72 -15.37 -14.21
C THR A 19 13.46 -14.93 -13.49
N VAL A 20 13.08 -15.69 -12.46
CA VAL A 20 12.16 -15.24 -11.42
C VAL A 20 12.90 -14.10 -10.75
N LEU A 21 12.86 -12.96 -11.44
CA LEU A 21 13.44 -11.70 -11.04
C LEU A 21 12.84 -11.40 -9.68
N SER A 22 13.65 -10.87 -8.77
CA SER A 22 13.35 -10.55 -7.38
C SER A 22 12.22 -9.50 -7.24
N THR A 23 11.03 -9.82 -7.72
CA THR A 23 9.83 -8.98 -7.79
C THR A 23 9.36 -8.56 -6.40
N ASN A 24 9.62 -9.39 -5.39
CA ASN A 24 9.24 -9.09 -4.01
C ASN A 24 10.09 -7.97 -3.39
N GLY A 25 11.39 -7.90 -3.72
CA GLY A 25 12.28 -6.83 -3.25
C GLY A 25 11.86 -5.47 -3.79
N ASP A 26 11.68 -5.41 -5.11
CA ASP A 26 11.23 -4.19 -5.80
C ASP A 26 9.82 -3.76 -5.36
N SER A 27 8.96 -4.73 -5.03
CA SER A 27 7.62 -4.46 -4.49
C SER A 27 7.67 -3.83 -3.09
N ILE A 28 8.55 -4.32 -2.21
CA ILE A 28 8.72 -3.78 -0.85
C ILE A 28 9.26 -2.35 -0.90
N ASP A 29 10.28 -2.08 -1.70
CA ASP A 29 10.84 -0.74 -1.80
C ASP A 29 9.81 0.26 -2.33
N SER A 30 9.03 -0.12 -3.35
CA SER A 30 7.92 0.69 -3.85
C SER A 30 6.85 0.97 -2.78
N ILE A 31 6.49 -0.04 -1.97
CA ILE A 31 5.56 0.12 -0.85
C ILE A 31 6.11 1.13 0.17
N LEU A 32 7.39 1.04 0.52
CA LEU A 32 8.03 1.95 1.48
C LEU A 32 8.10 3.39 0.93
N THR A 33 8.44 3.55 -0.35
CA THR A 33 8.45 4.86 -1.00
C THR A 33 7.08 5.51 -0.95
N ILE A 34 6.00 4.79 -1.28
CA ILE A 34 4.65 5.36 -1.23
C ILE A 34 4.32 5.80 0.19
N ALA A 35 4.55 4.96 1.20
CA ALA A 35 4.25 5.31 2.59
C ALA A 35 5.02 6.56 3.07
N GLN A 36 6.30 6.71 2.67
CA GLN A 36 7.10 7.91 2.95
C GLN A 36 6.54 9.14 2.24
N THR A 37 6.24 9.03 0.94
CA THR A 37 5.64 10.11 0.16
C THR A 37 4.29 10.54 0.73
N THR A 38 3.45 9.60 1.17
CA THR A 38 2.18 9.92 1.82
C THR A 38 2.38 10.72 3.10
N LEU A 39 3.38 10.38 3.94
CA LEU A 39 3.69 11.17 5.13
C LEU A 39 4.11 12.60 4.79
N VAL A 40 4.89 12.80 3.73
CA VAL A 40 5.25 14.14 3.25
C VAL A 40 4.02 14.92 2.78
N HIS A 41 3.10 14.28 2.06
CA HIS A 41 1.85 14.92 1.65
C HIS A 41 0.96 15.29 2.86
N ILE A 42 0.89 14.43 3.87
CA ILE A 42 0.19 14.70 5.13
C ILE A 42 0.82 15.91 5.84
N GLU A 43 2.15 15.94 5.96
CA GLU A 43 2.86 17.04 6.62
C GLU A 43 2.62 18.37 5.89
N LYS A 44 2.74 18.37 4.56
CA LYS A 44 2.43 19.53 3.72
C LYS A 44 1.00 20.03 3.92
N LEU A 45 0.02 19.12 3.98
CA LEU A 45 -1.38 19.48 4.25
C LEU A 45 -1.56 20.04 5.66
N ARG A 46 -0.86 19.51 6.66
CA ARG A 46 -0.93 20.03 8.04
C ARG A 46 -0.38 21.44 8.16
N MET A 47 0.64 21.81 7.39
CA MET A 47 1.18 23.17 7.37
C MET A 47 0.17 24.21 6.88
N THR A 48 -0.85 23.80 6.10
CA THR A 48 -1.88 24.71 5.59
C THR A 48 -3.13 24.77 6.47
N LEU A 49 -3.20 23.94 7.52
CA LEU A 49 -4.38 23.80 8.37
C LEU A 49 -4.19 24.51 9.72
N PRO A 50 -5.28 24.98 10.36
CA PRO A 50 -5.22 25.43 11.74
C PRO A 50 -4.70 24.33 12.67
N VAL A 51 -3.88 24.70 13.66
CA VAL A 51 -3.33 23.74 14.62
C VAL A 51 -4.46 23.17 15.47
N THR A 52 -4.87 21.96 15.12
CA THR A 52 -5.82 21.15 15.89
C THR A 52 -5.14 19.84 16.26
N GLN A 53 -5.12 19.50 17.54
CA GLN A 53 -4.60 18.23 18.04
C GLN A 53 -5.76 17.31 18.44
N PRO A 54 -6.39 16.61 17.48
CA PRO A 54 -7.42 15.65 17.82
C PRO A 54 -6.82 14.54 18.66
N LYS A 55 -7.56 14.07 19.67
CA LYS A 55 -7.19 12.87 20.42
C LYS A 55 -7.30 11.67 19.49
N VAL A 56 -6.16 11.21 18.97
CA VAL A 56 -6.12 10.09 18.02
C VAL A 56 -6.38 8.79 18.77
N PRO A 57 -7.29 7.93 18.30
CA PRO A 57 -7.45 6.58 18.85
C PRO A 57 -6.17 5.76 18.67
N VAL A 58 -6.03 4.72 19.48
CA VAL A 58 -4.88 3.82 19.41
C VAL A 58 -4.81 3.17 18.03
N SER A 59 -3.68 3.37 17.34
CA SER A 59 -3.41 2.76 16.05
C SER A 59 -3.21 1.24 16.20
N PRO A 60 -3.86 0.40 15.36
CA PRO A 60 -3.78 -1.05 15.49
C PRO A 60 -2.35 -1.57 15.31
N PRO A 61 -2.04 -2.77 15.83
CA PRO A 61 -0.72 -3.37 15.70
C PRO A 61 -0.39 -3.71 14.24
N ILE A 62 0.89 -3.55 13.87
CA ILE A 62 1.45 -4.03 12.60
C ILE A 62 1.94 -5.46 12.85
N LYS A 63 1.16 -6.47 12.44
CA LYS A 63 1.49 -7.88 12.70
C LYS A 63 2.11 -8.58 11.48
N GLY A 64 1.66 -8.22 10.29
CA GLY A 64 2.01 -8.85 9.02
C GLY A 64 1.13 -8.32 7.88
N LEU A 65 1.38 -8.77 6.67
CA LEU A 65 0.71 -8.33 5.43
C LEU A 65 -0.82 -8.39 5.53
N THR A 66 -1.37 -9.42 6.20
CA THR A 66 -2.81 -9.58 6.46
C THR A 66 -3.37 -8.38 7.22
N SER A 67 -2.79 -8.08 8.39
CA SER A 67 -3.22 -6.96 9.25
C SER A 67 -3.01 -5.60 8.57
N ILE A 68 -1.93 -5.48 7.79
CA ILE A 68 -1.59 -4.23 7.11
C ILE A 68 -2.61 -3.94 6.02
N THR A 69 -2.90 -4.93 5.18
CA THR A 69 -3.89 -4.84 4.09
C THR A 69 -5.26 -4.45 4.64
N GLN A 70 -5.71 -5.14 5.71
CA GLN A 70 -7.01 -4.89 6.31
C GLN A 70 -7.14 -3.45 6.81
N TYR A 71 -6.15 -2.95 7.55
CA TYR A 71 -6.26 -1.61 8.11
C TYR A 71 -6.05 -0.50 7.08
N LEU A 72 -5.17 -0.69 6.10
CA LEU A 72 -5.03 0.27 4.99
C LEU A 72 -6.34 0.42 4.21
N ALA A 73 -7.10 -0.67 4.03
CA ALA A 73 -8.42 -0.61 3.39
C ALA A 73 -9.46 0.16 4.23
N VAL A 74 -9.39 0.05 5.57
CA VAL A 74 -10.20 0.88 6.46
C VAL A 74 -9.80 2.36 6.34
N LEU A 75 -8.50 2.66 6.33
CA LEU A 75 -8.02 4.03 6.18
C LEU A 75 -8.42 4.65 4.83
N ASP A 76 -8.35 3.91 3.72
CA ASP A 76 -8.82 4.40 2.41
C ASP A 76 -10.30 4.79 2.45
N ASN A 77 -11.14 3.96 3.09
CA ASN A 77 -12.55 4.28 3.29
C ASN A 77 -12.76 5.49 4.20
N ASP A 78 -12.04 5.61 5.32
CA ASP A 78 -12.11 6.77 6.23
C ASP A 78 -11.67 8.08 5.54
N LEU A 79 -10.68 7.99 4.64
CA LEU A 79 -10.15 9.12 3.85
C LEU A 79 -11.08 9.54 2.72
N LYS A 80 -12.00 8.67 2.30
CA LYS A 80 -13.00 8.93 1.28
C LYS A 80 -14.09 9.86 1.83
N ASN A 81 -13.79 11.15 1.88
CA ASN A 81 -14.75 12.17 2.28
C ASN A 81 -15.27 12.94 1.05
N PRO A 82 -16.57 12.85 0.72
CA PRO A 82 -17.13 13.59 -0.41
C PRO A 82 -17.19 15.11 -0.20
N SER A 83 -17.00 15.60 1.03
CA SER A 83 -17.12 17.04 1.33
C SER A 83 -15.80 17.80 1.27
N THR A 84 -14.65 17.14 1.05
CA THR A 84 -13.35 17.81 1.10
C THR A 84 -12.35 17.26 0.09
N ASP A 85 -11.99 18.06 -0.91
CA ASP A 85 -10.97 17.71 -1.91
C ASP A 85 -9.54 17.62 -1.32
N HIS A 86 -9.34 18.19 -0.13
CA HIS A 86 -8.04 18.24 0.56
C HIS A 86 -7.41 16.86 0.83
N LEU A 87 -8.21 15.80 0.97
CA LEU A 87 -7.71 14.45 1.24
C LEU A 87 -7.50 13.60 -0.02
N ILE A 88 -7.90 14.07 -1.21
CA ILE A 88 -7.89 13.25 -2.44
C ILE A 88 -6.50 12.66 -2.72
N GLN A 89 -5.46 13.47 -2.58
CA GLN A 89 -4.08 13.01 -2.83
C GLN A 89 -3.66 11.93 -1.81
N ILE A 90 -3.92 12.16 -0.52
CA ILE A 90 -3.58 11.21 0.55
C ILE A 90 -4.40 9.92 0.40
N GLN A 91 -5.67 10.04 0.02
CA GLN A 91 -6.57 8.92 -0.25
C GLN A 91 -6.06 8.08 -1.43
N SER A 92 -5.67 8.73 -2.53
CA SER A 92 -5.06 8.05 -3.68
C SER A 92 -3.76 7.32 -3.29
N ASP A 93 -2.90 7.97 -2.50
CA ASP A 93 -1.66 7.34 -2.04
C ASP A 93 -1.94 6.11 -1.16
N VAL A 94 -2.87 6.23 -0.20
CA VAL A 94 -3.25 5.12 0.68
C VAL A 94 -3.92 3.99 -0.11
N SER A 95 -4.76 4.30 -1.10
CA SER A 95 -5.33 3.29 -2.00
C SER A 95 -4.26 2.57 -2.82
N SER A 96 -3.26 3.29 -3.32
CA SER A 96 -2.12 2.72 -4.05
C SER A 96 -1.25 1.83 -3.17
N LEU A 97 -0.96 2.30 -1.95
CA LEU A 97 -0.23 1.55 -0.93
C LEU A 97 -0.95 0.26 -0.58
N GLU A 98 -2.25 0.34 -0.32
CA GLU A 98 -3.13 -0.79 -0.01
C GLU A 98 -3.12 -1.83 -1.12
N GLY A 99 -3.29 -1.41 -2.37
CA GLY A 99 -3.25 -2.29 -3.54
C GLY A 99 -1.92 -3.05 -3.68
N ARG A 100 -0.79 -2.38 -3.42
CA ARG A 100 0.53 -3.01 -3.47
C ARG A 100 0.77 -3.98 -2.33
N VAL A 101 0.42 -3.60 -1.09
CA VAL A 101 0.52 -4.52 0.05
C VAL A 101 -0.39 -5.73 -0.16
N ARG A 102 -1.62 -5.54 -0.66
CA ARG A 102 -2.53 -6.64 -1.00
C ARG A 102 -1.92 -7.54 -2.07
N SER A 103 -1.36 -6.97 -3.14
CA SER A 103 -0.70 -7.74 -4.19
C SER A 103 0.46 -8.56 -3.64
N LEU A 104 1.29 -7.97 -2.77
CA LEU A 104 2.39 -8.68 -2.11
C LEU A 104 1.86 -9.81 -1.21
N ALA A 105 0.79 -9.57 -0.45
CA ALA A 105 0.13 -10.56 0.38
C ALA A 105 -0.36 -11.77 -0.45
N VAL A 106 -0.97 -11.52 -1.60
CA VAL A 106 -1.40 -12.56 -2.54
C VAL A 106 -0.20 -13.33 -3.09
N THR A 107 0.86 -12.65 -3.54
CA THR A 107 2.09 -13.30 -4.02
C THR A 107 2.75 -14.17 -2.95
N MET A 108 2.68 -13.76 -1.68
CA MET A 108 3.21 -14.50 -0.54
C MET A 108 2.22 -15.53 0.04
N ASN A 109 1.06 -15.73 -0.60
CA ASN A 109 0.04 -16.66 -0.18
C ASN A 109 -0.48 -16.42 1.26
N CYS A 110 -0.49 -15.16 1.68
CA CYS A 110 -1.07 -14.73 2.95
C CYS A 110 -2.61 -14.73 2.88
N PRO A 111 -3.31 -14.94 4.00
CA PRO A 111 -4.75 -14.72 4.06
C PRO A 111 -5.08 -13.25 3.77
N VAL A 112 -5.86 -13.00 2.73
CA VAL A 112 -6.34 -11.66 2.38
C VAL A 112 -7.86 -11.66 2.52
N GLN A 113 -8.38 -10.74 3.35
CA GLN A 113 -9.81 -10.53 3.46
C GLN A 113 -10.31 -9.57 2.36
N ASP A 114 -11.58 -9.72 2.03
CA ASP A 114 -12.27 -8.77 1.16
C ASP A 114 -12.22 -7.36 1.73
N ARG A 115 -12.27 -6.38 0.82
CA ARG A 115 -12.24 -4.97 1.20
C ARG A 115 -13.47 -4.65 2.06
N PRO A 116 -13.31 -4.01 3.23
CA PRO A 116 -14.45 -3.59 4.03
C PRO A 116 -15.34 -2.63 3.23
N ALA A 117 -16.65 -2.76 3.40
CA ALA A 117 -17.60 -1.83 2.81
C ALA A 117 -17.34 -0.41 3.34
N PRO A 118 -17.49 0.63 2.50
CA PRO A 118 -17.40 2.02 2.96
C PRO A 118 -18.46 2.25 4.04
N GLN A 119 -18.03 2.66 5.24
CA GLN A 119 -18.97 3.05 6.28
C GLN A 119 -19.50 4.44 5.96
N THR A 120 -20.80 4.55 5.72
CA THR A 120 -21.49 5.84 5.64
C THR A 120 -21.73 6.35 7.05
N HIS A 121 -20.68 6.84 7.69
CA HIS A 121 -20.86 7.64 8.90
C HIS A 121 -21.49 8.96 8.49
N GLY A 122 -22.72 9.22 8.96
CA GLY A 122 -23.31 10.55 8.89
C GLY A 122 -22.39 11.53 9.63
N ASN A 123 -21.54 12.24 8.90
CA ASN A 123 -20.54 13.12 9.49
C ASN A 123 -21.22 14.42 9.93
N ILE A 124 -21.81 14.38 11.13
CA ILE A 124 -22.41 15.54 11.81
C ILE A 124 -21.34 16.64 12.05
N PHE A 125 -20.04 16.27 12.07
CA PHE A 125 -18.91 17.18 12.24
C PHE A 125 -17.77 16.87 11.24
N PRO A 126 -17.87 17.34 9.98
CA PRO A 126 -16.94 16.97 8.90
C PRO A 126 -15.50 17.45 9.15
N GLU A 127 -15.32 18.61 9.79
CA GLU A 127 -13.99 19.16 10.09
C GLU A 127 -13.25 18.34 11.16
N THR A 128 -13.95 17.95 12.24
CA THR A 128 -13.37 17.07 13.27
C THR A 128 -13.03 15.70 12.71
N HIS A 129 -13.89 15.15 11.85
CA HIS A 129 -13.63 13.89 11.16
C HIS A 129 -12.39 13.99 10.26
N PHE A 130 -12.27 15.07 9.49
CA PHE A 130 -11.11 15.34 8.63
C PHE A 130 -9.79 15.34 9.41
N HIS A 131 -9.69 16.13 10.48
CA HIS A 131 -8.48 16.18 11.30
C HIS A 131 -8.16 14.85 11.98
N LEU A 132 -9.19 14.14 12.46
CA LEU A 132 -9.03 12.84 13.10
C LEU A 132 -8.52 11.79 12.12
N THR A 133 -9.11 11.69 10.93
CA THR A 133 -8.71 10.74 9.89
C THR A 133 -7.28 11.01 9.43
N LEU A 134 -6.92 12.26 9.21
CA LEU A 134 -5.56 12.64 8.84
C LEU A 134 -4.55 12.21 9.91
N ALA A 135 -4.90 12.40 11.19
CA ALA A 135 -4.04 11.99 12.30
C ALA A 135 -3.93 10.47 12.48
N LYS A 136 -5.02 9.73 12.24
CA LYS A 136 -4.99 8.24 12.20
C LYS A 136 -4.05 7.75 11.09
N ALA A 137 -4.16 8.31 9.88
CA ALA A 137 -3.34 7.93 8.74
C ALA A 137 -1.85 8.17 9.04
N GLN A 138 -1.50 9.36 9.55
CA GLN A 138 -0.12 9.67 9.93
C GLN A 138 0.43 8.69 10.95
N LEU A 139 -0.25 8.51 12.08
CA LEU A 139 0.21 7.66 13.17
C LEU A 139 0.43 6.22 12.70
N TYR A 140 -0.47 5.72 11.85
CA TYR A 140 -0.34 4.39 11.29
C TYR A 140 0.83 4.26 10.32
N LEU A 141 1.02 5.21 9.40
CA LEU A 141 2.11 5.17 8.43
C LEU A 141 3.49 5.28 9.09
N GLU A 142 3.62 6.12 10.12
CA GLU A 142 4.85 6.18 10.93
C GLU A 142 5.13 4.83 11.63
N LYS A 143 4.09 4.20 12.19
CA LYS A 143 4.21 2.88 12.82
C LYS A 143 4.54 1.81 11.78
N PHE A 144 3.93 1.85 10.61
CA PHE A 144 4.18 0.96 9.49
C PHE A 144 5.64 1.01 9.05
N LEU A 145 6.20 2.21 8.83
CA LEU A 145 7.61 2.37 8.45
C LEU A 145 8.59 1.87 9.52
N ARG A 146 8.25 2.02 10.80
CA ARG A 146 9.03 1.44 11.92
C ARG A 146 9.00 -0.10 11.97
N ASN A 147 7.98 -0.72 11.38
CA ASN A 147 7.75 -2.17 11.38
C ASN A 147 7.83 -2.76 9.97
N LYS A 148 8.71 -2.22 9.11
CA LYS A 148 8.86 -2.66 7.71
C LYS A 148 9.24 -4.13 7.53
N ASP A 149 9.83 -4.76 8.55
CA ASP A 149 10.09 -6.20 8.57
C ASP A 149 8.80 -7.02 8.45
N LYS A 150 7.65 -6.46 8.87
CA LYS A 150 6.34 -7.10 8.80
C LYS A 150 5.79 -7.23 7.39
N LEU A 151 6.43 -6.63 6.38
CA LEU A 151 6.12 -6.88 4.97
C LEU A 151 6.60 -8.27 4.50
N LYS A 152 7.37 -8.99 5.32
CA LYS A 152 7.91 -10.31 4.98
C LYS A 152 7.14 -11.46 5.64
N VAL A 153 6.07 -11.16 6.37
CA VAL A 153 5.28 -12.15 7.12
C VAL A 153 3.79 -11.89 6.92
N CYS A 154 3.00 -12.95 7.08
CA CYS A 154 1.56 -12.86 7.27
C CYS A 154 1.26 -12.72 8.77
#